data_AF-A0A5K0XBE0-F1
#
_entry.id   AF-A0A5K0XBE0-F1
#
_cell.length_a   1.000
_cell.length_b   1.000
_cell.length_c   1.000
_cell.angle_alpha   90.00
_cell.angle_beta   90.00
_cell.angle_gamma   90.00
#
_symmetry.space_group_name_H-M   'P 1'
#
loop_
_entity.id
_entity.type
_entity.pdbx_description
1 polymer ?
#
loop_
_entity_poly.entity_id
_entity_poly.type
_entity_poly.pdbx_seq_one_letter_code
_entity_poly.pdbx_strand_id
1 'polypeptide(L)' 'VPGVTDLGLVPRKISKVGILGGGLMGSGIATALILSNYPVILKEVNAQFLQAGVERVR' A
#
# COMPACT_ATOMS: atom_id res chain seq x y z
N VAL A 1 9.90 -19.16 3.44
CA VAL A 1 9.62 -19.11 4.89
C VAL A 1 9.37 -20.53 5.35
N PRO A 2 10.05 -21.02 6.40
CA PRO A 2 9.80 -22.35 6.93
C PRO A 2 8.31 -22.55 7.23
N GLY A 3 7.75 -23.68 6.80
CA GLY A 3 6.33 -24.00 6.98
C GLY A 3 5.35 -23.37 5.97
N VAL A 4 5.80 -22.51 5.05
CA VAL A 4 4.98 -21.98 3.93
C VAL A 4 5.52 -22.46 2.59
N THR A 5 6.82 -22.26 2.37
CA THR A 5 7.46 -22.63 1.11
C THR A 5 7.64 -24.14 0.99
N ASP A 6 7.80 -24.84 2.11
CA ASP A 6 7.99 -26.30 2.18
C ASP A 6 6.71 -27.07 1.80
N LEU A 7 5.55 -26.40 1.83
CA LEU A 7 4.24 -26.94 1.43
C LEU A 7 3.94 -26.70 -0.07
N GLY A 8 4.91 -26.20 -0.84
CA GLY A 8 4.73 -25.89 -2.26
C GLY A 8 3.86 -24.66 -2.53
N LEU A 9 3.50 -23.88 -1.50
CA LEU A 9 2.74 -22.65 -1.66
C LEU A 9 3.64 -21.56 -2.22
N VAL A 10 3.21 -20.98 -3.34
CA VAL A 10 3.90 -19.86 -3.99
C VAL A 10 3.15 -18.55 -3.75
N PRO A 11 3.84 -17.45 -3.40
CA PRO A 11 3.21 -16.14 -3.28
C PRO A 11 2.56 -15.71 -4.60
N ARG A 12 1.35 -15.14 -4.51
CA ARG A 12 0.68 -14.55 -5.67
C ARG A 12 1.39 -13.25 -6.06
N LYS A 13 1.64 -13.08 -7.36
CA LYS A 13 2.15 -11.82 -7.91
C LYS A 13 1.13 -10.70 -7.70
N ILE A 14 1.53 -9.65 -6.98
CA ILE A 14 0.73 -8.44 -6.79
C ILE A 14 1.09 -7.45 -7.90
N SER A 15 0.09 -6.92 -8.61
CA SER A 15 0.28 -5.93 -9.67
C SER A 15 -0.14 -4.51 -9.28
N LYS A 16 -0.97 -4.38 -8.24
CA LYS A 16 -1.51 -3.10 -7.75
C LYS A 16 -2.01 -3.27 -6.31
N VAL A 17 -1.87 -2.24 -5.49
CA VAL A 17 -2.33 -2.22 -4.10
C VAL A 17 -3.30 -1.06 -3.87
N GLY A 18 -4.40 -1.34 -3.16
CA GLY A 18 -5.34 -0.32 -2.69
C GLY A 18 -5.15 -0.06 -1.20
N ILE A 19 -5.09 1.21 -0.80
CA ILE A 19 -4.98 1.64 0.59
C ILE A 19 -6.21 2.47 0.94
N LEU A 20 -6.90 2.06 2.02
CA LEU A 20 -8.06 2.77 2.55
C LEU A 20 -7.61 3.59 3.76
N GLY A 21 -7.59 4.92 3.62
CA GLY A 21 -7.12 5.85 4.64
C GLY A 21 -5.70 6.37 4.38
N GLY A 22 -5.56 7.69 4.27
CA GLY A 22 -4.32 8.43 3.98
C GLY A 22 -3.74 9.15 5.21
N GLY A 23 -4.10 8.71 6.42
CA GLY A 23 -3.55 9.24 7.67
C GLY A 23 -2.08 8.87 7.90
N LEU A 24 -1.61 8.99 9.15
CA LEU A 24 -0.20 8.76 9.51
C LEU A 24 0.30 7.36 9.11
N MET A 25 -0.43 6.30 9.47
CA MET A 25 -0.04 4.93 9.13
C MET A 25 -0.24 4.62 7.63
N GLY A 26 -1.35 5.07 7.05
CA GLY A 26 -1.69 4.80 5.64
C GLY A 26 -0.71 5.44 4.65
N SER A 27 -0.27 6.66 4.94
CA SER A 27 0.77 7.34 4.16
C SER A 27 2.12 6.61 4.23
N GLY A 28 2.55 6.15 5.41
CA GLY A 28 3.78 5.36 5.53
C GLY A 28 3.74 4.03 4.74
N ILE A 29 2.60 3.34 4.77
CA ILE A 29 2.38 2.12 3.96
C ILE A 29 2.43 2.45 2.46
N ALA A 30 1.78 3.55 2.05
CA ALA A 30 1.80 4.00 0.65
C ALA A 30 3.23 4.30 0.18
N THR A 31 4.00 5.04 0.98
CA THR A 31 5.40 5.37 0.68
C THR A 31 6.24 4.10 0.53
N ALA A 32 6.13 3.13 1.45
CA ALA A 32 6.91 1.89 1.37
C ALA A 32 6.61 1.08 0.10
N LEU A 33 5.34 1.02 -0.31
CA LEU A 33 4.92 0.27 -1.50
C LEU A 33 5.33 0.99 -2.79
N ILE A 34 5.21 2.32 -2.85
CA ILE A 34 5.65 3.12 -3.99
C ILE A 34 7.17 3.00 -4.18
N LEU A 35 7.94 3.11 -3.09
CA LEU A 35 9.40 2.92 -3.12
C LEU A 35 9.81 1.50 -3.56
N SER A 36 8.92 0.52 -3.36
CA SER A 36 9.10 -0.86 -3.84
C SER A 36 8.55 -1.08 -5.26
N ASN A 37 8.27 -0.01 -6.01
CA ASN A 37 7.73 -0.02 -7.36
C ASN A 37 6.34 -0.67 -7.52
N TYR A 38 5.53 -0.71 -6.45
CA TYR A 38 4.14 -1.13 -6.56
C TYR A 38 3.23 0.05 -6.94
N PRO A 39 2.35 -0.12 -7.95
CA PRO A 39 1.28 0.84 -8.19
C PRO A 39 0.30 0.87 -7.02
N VAL A 40 0.08 2.04 -6.43
CA VAL A 40 -0.80 2.23 -5.27
C VAL A 40 -1.99 3.12 -5.63
N ILE A 41 -3.18 2.76 -5.16
CA ILE A 41 -4.39 3.59 -5.17
C ILE A 41 -4.73 3.95 -3.73
N LEU A 42 -4.79 5.24 -3.42
CA LEU A 42 -5.23 5.75 -2.12
C LEU A 42 -6.69 6.18 -2.17
N LYS A 43 -7.53 5.65 -1.28
CA LYS A 43 -8.93 6.06 -1.13
C LYS A 43 -9.14 6.67 0.24
N GLU A 44 -9.80 7.82 0.25
CA GLU A 44 -10.23 8.52 1.46
C GLU A 44 -11.74 8.82 1.43
N VAL A 45 -12.28 9.27 2.56
CA VAL A 45 -13.71 9.59 2.67
C VAL A 45 -14.09 10.89 1.95
N ASN A 46 -13.16 11.84 1.82
CA ASN A 46 -13.38 13.11 1.13
C ASN A 46 -12.08 13.63 0.49
N ALA A 47 -12.21 14.67 -0.33
CA ALA A 47 -11.08 15.26 -1.06
C ALA A 47 -10.05 15.94 -0.13
N GLN A 48 -10.47 16.50 1.00
CA GLN A 48 -9.57 17.17 1.94
C GLN A 48 -8.58 16.18 2.58
N PHE A 49 -9.08 15.03 3.06
CA PHE A 49 -8.22 13.98 3.61
C PHE A 49 -7.38 13.31 2.53
N LEU A 50 -7.93 13.14 1.32
CA LEU A 50 -7.17 12.60 0.20
C LEU A 50 -5.96 13.49 -0.12
N GLN A 51 -6.18 14.80 -0.25
CA GLN A 51 -5.12 15.77 -0.53
C GLN A 51 -4.04 15.74 0.56
N ALA A 52 -4.44 15.77 1.83
CA ALA A 52 -3.51 15.68 2.95
C ALA A 52 -2.74 14.35 2.98
N GLY A 53 -3.36 13.25 2.56
CA GLY A 53 -2.69 11.95 2.44
C GLY A 53 -1.65 11.93 1.32
N VAL A 54 -1.98 12.50 0.16
CA VAL A 54 -1.05 12.63 -0.97
C VAL A 54 0.13 13.53 -0.62
N GLU A 55 -0.11 14.64 0.09
CA GLU A 55 0.96 15.56 0.54
C GLU A 55 1.94 14.90 1.51
N ARG A 56 1.51 13.92 2.32
CA ARG A 56 2.40 13.17 3.22
C ARG A 56 3.26 12.12 2.50
N VAL A 57 2.80 11.65 1.34
CA VAL A 57 3.50 10.63 0.54
C VAL A 57 4.52 11.27 -0.40
N ARG A 58 4.31 12.53 -0.78
CA ARG A 58 5.23 13.33 -1.61
C ARG A 58 6.54 13.61 -0.90
#